data_AF-A0A0N0K3J5-F1
#
_entry.id   AF-A0A0N0K3J5-F1
#
_cell.length_a   1.000
_cell.length_b   1.000
_cell.length_c   1.000
_cell.angle_alpha   90.00
_cell.angle_beta   90.00
_cell.angle_gamma   90.00
#
_symmetry.space_group_name_H-M   'P 1'
#
loop_
_entity.id
_entity.type
_entity.pdbx_description
1 polymer ?
#
loop_
_entity_poly.entity_id
_entity_poly.type
_entity_poly.pdbx_seq_one_letter_code
_entity_poly.pdbx_strand_id
1 'polypeptide(L)'
;MTALGARLAGELSHLALCWRIVRVDGVALGFTTHDRPLEIAGLRHLSAPGMAPSAVVRSAGLEVDTMAIEGALSAAAITAADLAAGRYDGAEVTLTLVDWREPAAGSEVLARGSLGAVASSGGADPGFVATLRGETAALEATAIEIYSPECRAQLGDARCRVALRGLRERRAVAAIDGRTVRLDGLDAAAAALFGAGRLRLLDGGDAGLDRLIVGVDGDGLQLDAVLAAVPGARVEITQGCDKRFATCRDRFANAGNFRGEPHVPGGDLLARFAIA
;
A
#
# COMPACT_ATOMS: atom_id res chain seq x y z
N MET A 1 6.27 30.81 -18.27
CA MET A 1 4.82 30.78 -18.01
C MET A 1 4.26 29.57 -18.74
N THR A 2 3.71 28.60 -18.02
CA THR A 2 3.00 27.47 -18.63
C THR A 2 1.79 27.98 -19.44
N ALA A 3 1.33 27.24 -20.44
CA ALA A 3 0.14 27.61 -21.22
C ALA A 3 -1.09 27.86 -20.33
N LEU A 4 -1.18 27.14 -19.21
CA LEU A 4 -2.19 27.35 -18.17
C LEU A 4 -2.00 28.68 -17.41
N GLY A 5 -0.76 29.08 -17.12
CA GLY A 5 -0.45 30.35 -16.47
C GLY A 5 -0.95 31.58 -17.24
N ALA A 6 -0.93 31.54 -18.58
CA ALA A 6 -1.51 32.61 -19.39
C ALA A 6 -3.05 32.65 -19.32
N ARG A 7 -3.69 31.49 -19.17
CA ARG A 7 -5.16 31.36 -19.10
C ARG A 7 -5.71 31.76 -17.73
N LEU A 8 -4.93 31.55 -16.67
CA LEU A 8 -5.25 32.01 -15.32
C LEU A 8 -5.36 33.54 -15.20
N ALA A 9 -4.72 34.29 -16.11
CA ALA A 9 -4.76 35.75 -16.13
C ALA A 9 -5.95 36.33 -16.92
N GLY A 10 -6.76 35.49 -17.58
CA GLY A 10 -7.95 35.93 -18.31
C GLY A 10 -9.12 36.27 -17.37
N GLU A 11 -10.05 37.11 -17.85
CA GLU A 11 -11.26 37.49 -17.09
C GLU A 11 -12.22 36.32 -16.87
N LEU A 12 -12.21 35.34 -17.79
CA LEU A 12 -13.01 34.11 -17.71
C LEU A 12 -12.07 32.92 -17.53
N SER A 13 -12.25 32.20 -16.42
CA SER A 13 -11.52 30.97 -16.13
C SER A 13 -12.38 29.75 -16.45
N HIS A 14 -11.77 28.75 -17.07
CA HIS A 14 -12.42 27.51 -17.49
C HIS A 14 -11.72 26.33 -16.83
N LEU A 15 -11.60 26.39 -15.50
CA LEU A 15 -10.73 25.49 -14.75
C LEU A 15 -11.53 24.36 -14.12
N ALA A 16 -10.92 23.17 -14.08
CA ALA A 16 -11.42 22.03 -13.35
C ALA A 16 -10.30 21.42 -12.51
N LEU A 17 -10.66 20.97 -11.31
CA LEU A 17 -9.77 20.21 -10.45
C LEU A 17 -9.86 18.73 -10.85
N CYS A 18 -8.70 18.14 -11.10
CA CYS A 18 -8.57 16.76 -11.56
C CYS A 18 -7.69 15.96 -10.60
N TRP A 19 -8.25 14.90 -10.07
CA TRP A 19 -7.62 13.96 -9.15
C TRP A 19 -7.14 12.75 -9.92
N ARG A 20 -5.89 12.34 -9.68
CA ARG A 20 -5.37 11.04 -10.06
C ARG A 20 -5.01 10.28 -8.80
N ILE A 21 -5.63 9.11 -8.60
CA ILE A 21 -5.35 8.20 -7.49
C ILE A 21 -4.75 6.91 -8.08
N VAL A 22 -3.56 6.52 -7.64
CA VAL A 22 -2.89 5.29 -8.07
C VAL A 22 -2.75 4.37 -6.88
N ARG A 23 -3.46 3.26 -6.91
CA ARG A 23 -3.42 2.23 -5.88
C ARG A 23 -2.16 1.37 -6.01
N VAL A 24 -1.75 0.76 -4.90
CA VAL A 24 -0.56 -0.10 -4.84
C VAL A 24 -0.65 -1.36 -5.72
N ASP A 25 -1.86 -1.76 -6.11
CA ASP A 25 -2.11 -2.86 -7.04
C ASP A 25 -2.03 -2.45 -8.52
N GLY A 26 -1.75 -1.17 -8.81
CA GLY A 26 -1.57 -0.62 -10.16
C GLY A 26 -2.85 -0.05 -10.78
N VAL A 27 -4.01 -0.13 -10.10
CA VAL A 27 -5.24 0.50 -10.58
C VAL A 27 -5.12 2.03 -10.44
N ALA A 28 -5.35 2.75 -11.54
CA ALA A 28 -5.41 4.20 -11.56
C ALA A 28 -6.85 4.69 -11.75
N LEU A 29 -7.28 5.60 -10.87
CA LEU A 29 -8.58 6.24 -10.91
C LEU A 29 -8.43 7.73 -11.15
N GLY A 30 -9.29 8.28 -11.99
CA GLY A 30 -9.35 9.70 -12.29
C GLY A 30 -10.69 10.29 -11.89
N PHE A 31 -10.69 11.45 -11.25
CA PHE A 31 -11.90 12.20 -10.92
C PHE A 31 -11.76 13.67 -11.30
N THR A 32 -12.85 14.32 -11.68
CA THR A 32 -12.86 15.74 -12.01
C THR A 32 -14.06 16.44 -11.38
N THR A 33 -13.86 17.70 -10.97
CA THR A 33 -14.96 18.57 -10.54
C THR A 33 -15.80 19.10 -11.71
N HIS A 34 -15.33 18.91 -12.95
CA HIS A 34 -16.12 19.20 -14.13
C HIS A 34 -17.33 18.25 -14.22
N ASP A 35 -18.44 18.75 -14.76
CA ASP A 35 -19.68 18.00 -14.89
C ASP A 35 -19.61 16.89 -15.95
N ARG A 36 -18.59 16.90 -16.81
CA ARG A 36 -18.31 15.87 -17.81
C ARG A 36 -16.96 15.20 -17.60
N PRO A 37 -16.80 13.91 -17.99
CA PRO A 37 -15.51 13.25 -17.96
C PRO A 37 -14.47 13.97 -18.83
N LEU A 38 -13.22 13.99 -18.36
CA LEU A 38 -12.07 14.57 -19.06
C LEU A 38 -10.99 13.52 -19.30
N GLU A 39 -10.26 13.62 -20.40
CA GLU A 39 -9.10 12.77 -20.70
C GLU A 39 -7.81 13.55 -20.45
N ILE A 40 -7.00 13.13 -19.50
CA ILE A 40 -5.76 13.82 -19.10
C ILE A 40 -4.65 12.80 -18.98
N ALA A 41 -3.55 12.99 -19.72
CA ALA A 41 -2.39 12.10 -19.72
C ALA A 41 -2.73 10.61 -19.92
N GLY A 42 -3.74 10.32 -20.77
CA GLY A 42 -4.20 8.96 -21.07
C GLY A 42 -5.04 8.31 -19.96
N LEU A 43 -5.43 9.05 -18.92
CA LEU A 43 -6.37 8.63 -17.90
C LEU A 43 -7.70 9.38 -18.03
N ARG A 44 -8.79 8.61 -18.08
CA ARG A 44 -10.15 9.15 -18.01
C ARG A 44 -10.48 9.57 -16.58
N HIS A 45 -10.75 10.85 -16.40
CA HIS A 45 -11.22 11.43 -15.16
C HIS A 45 -12.74 11.48 -15.19
N LEU A 46 -13.40 10.74 -14.29
CA LEU A 46 -14.85 10.67 -14.21
C LEU A 46 -15.40 11.93 -13.52
N SER A 47 -16.55 12.40 -14.01
CA SER A 47 -17.28 13.51 -13.39
C SER A 47 -17.68 13.13 -11.97
N ALA A 48 -17.14 13.86 -11.01
CA ALA A 48 -17.40 13.72 -9.59
C ALA A 48 -17.36 15.12 -8.95
N PRO A 49 -18.35 15.98 -9.24
CA PRO A 49 -18.38 17.36 -8.76
C PRO A 49 -18.35 17.48 -7.22
N GLY A 50 -18.74 16.43 -6.49
CA GLY A 50 -18.61 16.35 -5.03
C GLY A 50 -17.18 16.13 -4.51
N MET A 51 -16.23 15.77 -5.38
CA MET A 51 -14.80 15.66 -5.05
C MET A 51 -14.08 17.01 -5.22
N ALA A 52 -14.58 18.05 -4.56
CA ALA A 52 -13.83 19.30 -4.38
C ALA A 52 -13.03 19.23 -3.08
N PRO A 53 -11.74 19.61 -3.05
CA PRO A 53 -10.98 19.70 -1.81
C PRO A 53 -11.56 20.82 -0.94
N SER A 54 -11.68 20.58 0.37
CA SER A 54 -12.06 21.63 1.33
C SER A 54 -11.01 22.75 1.39
N ALA A 55 -9.72 22.38 1.49
CA ALA A 55 -8.59 23.30 1.42
C ALA A 55 -7.30 22.58 0.99
N VAL A 56 -6.39 23.32 0.37
CA VAL A 56 -5.01 22.90 0.08
C VAL A 56 -4.08 23.88 0.77
N VAL A 57 -3.44 23.44 1.86
CA VAL A 57 -2.49 24.25 2.63
C VAL A 57 -1.08 23.77 2.31
N ARG A 58 -0.21 24.70 1.94
CA ARG A 58 1.23 24.46 1.74
C ARG A 58 2.00 25.32 2.73
N SER A 59 2.98 24.75 3.42
CA SER A 59 3.88 25.50 4.28
C SER A 59 5.30 25.42 3.74
N ALA A 60 6.15 26.38 4.14
CA ALA A 60 7.59 26.35 3.81
C ALA A 60 8.41 25.55 4.86
N GLY A 61 7.74 24.92 5.83
CA GLY A 61 8.36 24.14 6.89
C GLY A 61 8.65 22.70 6.49
N LEU A 62 9.39 22.00 7.34
CA LEU A 62 9.59 20.54 7.23
C LEU A 62 8.61 19.75 8.11
N GLU A 63 7.68 20.44 8.78
CA GLU A 63 6.53 19.76 9.37
C GLU A 63 5.79 19.02 8.26
N VAL A 64 5.21 17.85 8.58
CA VAL A 64 4.39 17.16 7.59
C VAL A 64 3.26 18.08 7.22
N ASP A 65 3.30 18.58 5.98
CA ASP A 65 2.19 19.27 5.35
C ASP A 65 1.04 18.26 5.34
N THR A 66 0.28 18.30 6.43
CA THR A 66 -0.87 17.45 6.61
C THR A 66 -1.96 18.13 5.85
N MET A 67 -2.07 17.78 4.58
CA MET A 67 -3.17 18.23 3.76
C MET A 67 -4.38 17.38 4.15
N ALA A 68 -5.17 17.89 5.08
CA ALA A 68 -6.47 17.33 5.39
C ALA A 68 -7.38 17.62 4.19
N ILE A 69 -7.46 16.66 3.27
CA ILE A 69 -8.46 16.68 2.22
C ILE A 69 -9.70 16.04 2.81
N GLU A 70 -10.60 16.88 3.30
CA GLU A 70 -11.97 16.45 3.52
C GLU A 70 -12.68 16.56 2.18
N GLY A 71 -12.86 15.41 1.54
CA GLY A 71 -13.72 15.27 0.40
C GLY A 71 -14.54 14.02 0.63
N ALA A 72 -15.86 14.12 0.47
CA ALA A 72 -16.66 12.94 0.23
C ALA A 72 -16.15 12.36 -1.09
N LEU A 73 -15.23 11.41 -1.00
CA LEU A 73 -14.81 10.58 -2.11
C LEU A 73 -15.95 9.58 -2.44
N SER A 74 -17.20 10.06 -2.49
CA SER A 74 -18.40 9.29 -2.83
C SER A 74 -18.48 9.13 -4.34
N ALA A 75 -17.42 8.63 -4.95
CA ALA A 75 -17.50 8.11 -6.29
C ALA A 75 -17.96 6.64 -6.20
N ALA A 76 -18.87 6.22 -7.09
CA ALA A 76 -19.25 4.82 -7.22
C ALA A 76 -18.03 3.87 -7.42
N ALA A 77 -16.89 4.42 -7.84
CA ALA A 77 -15.63 3.72 -8.03
C ALA A 77 -14.83 3.45 -6.73
N ILE A 78 -15.13 4.14 -5.62
CA ILE A 78 -14.47 3.90 -4.32
C ILE A 78 -15.51 3.34 -3.36
N THR A 79 -15.48 2.03 -3.17
CA THR A 79 -16.48 1.34 -2.35
C THR A 79 -16.00 1.17 -0.91
N ALA A 80 -16.94 1.12 0.04
CA ALA A 80 -16.62 0.83 1.44
C ALA A 80 -15.91 -0.53 1.62
N ALA A 81 -16.22 -1.51 0.75
CA ALA A 81 -15.55 -2.79 0.73
C ALA A 81 -14.07 -2.68 0.35
N ASP A 82 -13.74 -1.88 -0.68
CA ASP A 82 -12.35 -1.65 -1.07
C ASP A 82 -11.57 -0.92 0.04
N LEU A 83 -12.18 0.10 0.66
CA LEU A 83 -11.58 0.81 1.79
C LEU A 83 -11.27 -0.14 2.97
N ALA A 84 -12.26 -0.95 3.37
CA ALA A 84 -12.09 -1.92 4.45
C ALA A 84 -11.04 -3.00 4.12
N ALA A 85 -10.86 -3.33 2.83
CA ALA A 85 -9.84 -4.27 2.38
C ALA A 85 -8.42 -3.66 2.34
N GLY A 86 -8.25 -2.38 2.67
CA GLY A 86 -6.96 -1.66 2.67
C GLY A 86 -6.46 -1.31 1.26
N ARG A 87 -7.35 -1.29 0.26
CA ARG A 87 -6.97 -1.13 -1.16
C ARG A 87 -6.37 0.24 -1.53
N TYR A 88 -6.63 1.23 -0.69
CA TYR A 88 -6.21 2.61 -0.87
C TYR A 88 -5.10 3.02 0.11
N ASP A 89 -4.67 2.12 0.99
CA ASP A 89 -3.60 2.40 1.95
C ASP A 89 -2.30 2.66 1.20
N GLY A 90 -1.73 3.85 1.40
CA GLY A 90 -0.52 4.28 0.69
C GLY A 90 -0.72 4.58 -0.79
N ALA A 91 -1.97 4.66 -1.28
CA ALA A 91 -2.24 5.06 -2.66
C ALA A 91 -1.70 6.47 -2.92
N GLU A 92 -1.02 6.64 -4.05
CA GLU A 92 -0.52 7.95 -4.47
C GLU A 92 -1.66 8.80 -5.00
N VAL A 93 -1.72 10.06 -4.58
CA VAL A 93 -2.71 11.02 -5.03
C VAL A 93 -2.02 12.24 -5.60
N THR A 94 -2.46 12.66 -6.77
CA THR A 94 -2.07 13.92 -7.40
C THR A 94 -3.31 14.74 -7.69
N LEU A 95 -3.35 15.97 -7.17
CA LEU A 95 -4.36 16.96 -7.48
C LEU A 95 -3.77 17.94 -8.51
N THR A 96 -4.48 18.10 -9.62
CA THR A 96 -4.08 18.99 -10.72
C THR A 96 -5.18 19.97 -11.08
N LEU A 97 -4.79 21.14 -11.58
CA LEU A 97 -5.65 22.14 -12.18
C LEU A 97 -5.50 22.08 -13.70
N VAL A 98 -6.62 22.04 -14.41
CA VAL A 98 -6.65 21.89 -15.88
C VAL A 98 -7.68 22.86 -16.47
N ASP A 99 -7.42 23.41 -17.66
CA ASP A 99 -8.46 24.06 -18.45
C ASP A 99 -9.31 22.98 -19.15
N TRP A 100 -10.57 22.84 -18.74
CA TRP A 100 -11.42 21.75 -19.21
C TRP A 100 -11.75 21.84 -20.72
N ARG A 101 -11.56 22.99 -21.37
CA ARG A 101 -11.74 23.13 -22.82
C ARG A 101 -10.62 22.47 -23.61
N GLU A 102 -9.42 22.44 -23.05
CA GLU A 102 -8.25 21.80 -23.68
C GLU A 102 -7.44 21.01 -22.64
N PRO A 103 -7.95 19.86 -22.16
CA PRO A 103 -7.31 19.10 -21.09
C PRO A 103 -5.90 18.60 -21.43
N ALA A 104 -5.59 18.49 -22.72
CA ALA A 104 -4.28 18.07 -23.23
C ALA A 104 -3.24 19.22 -23.32
N ALA A 105 -3.65 20.49 -23.19
CA ALA A 105 -2.76 21.64 -23.35
C ALA A 105 -1.81 21.86 -22.15
N GLY A 106 -1.99 21.09 -21.08
CA GLY A 106 -1.16 21.11 -19.88
C GLY A 106 -1.97 21.14 -18.60
N SER A 107 -1.31 20.83 -17.49
CA SER A 107 -1.89 20.84 -16.15
C SER A 107 -0.89 21.47 -15.17
N GLU A 108 -1.42 22.05 -14.08
CA GLU A 108 -0.61 22.51 -12.95
C GLU A 108 -0.85 21.57 -11.76
N VAL A 109 0.23 21.07 -11.14
CA VAL A 109 0.11 20.20 -9.96
C VAL A 109 -0.09 21.05 -8.71
N LEU A 110 -1.29 20.98 -8.13
CA LEU A 110 -1.63 21.72 -6.92
C LEU A 110 -1.22 20.99 -5.64
N ALA A 111 -1.20 19.66 -5.65
CA ALA A 111 -0.72 18.86 -4.53
C ALA A 111 -0.36 17.43 -4.97
N ARG A 112 0.56 16.81 -4.23
CA ARG A 112 0.91 15.39 -4.34
C ARG A 112 1.13 14.82 -2.94
N GLY A 113 0.73 13.58 -2.74
CA GLY A 113 0.97 12.87 -1.49
C GLY A 113 0.50 11.42 -1.56
N SER A 114 0.46 10.77 -0.41
CA SER A 114 -0.09 9.42 -0.25
C SER A 114 -1.27 9.42 0.72
N LEU A 115 -2.25 8.56 0.48
CA LEU A 115 -3.34 8.34 1.43
C LEU A 115 -2.80 7.59 2.65
N GLY A 116 -3.12 8.10 3.85
CA GLY A 116 -3.02 7.33 5.08
C GLY A 116 -4.07 6.20 5.14
N ALA A 117 -4.21 5.57 6.30
CA ALA A 117 -5.30 4.63 6.53
C ALA A 117 -6.64 5.35 6.33
N VAL A 118 -7.46 4.83 5.42
CA VAL A 118 -8.75 5.44 5.09
C VAL A 118 -9.85 4.75 5.89
N ALA A 119 -10.58 5.51 6.70
CA ALA A 119 -11.71 5.02 7.46
C ALA A 119 -13.02 5.63 6.95
N SER A 120 -14.10 4.84 6.95
CA SER A 120 -15.45 5.36 6.73
C SER A 120 -15.81 6.32 7.86
N SER A 121 -16.38 7.49 7.54
CA SER A 121 -17.00 8.30 8.59
C SER A 121 -18.28 7.58 9.03
N GLY A 122 -18.40 7.27 10.32
CA GLY A 122 -19.62 6.67 10.86
C GLY A 122 -20.77 7.67 10.78
N GLY A 123 -21.78 7.39 9.95
CA GLY A 123 -22.97 8.24 9.77
C GLY A 123 -23.91 7.70 8.68
N ALA A 124 -25.09 8.30 8.56
CA ALA A 124 -26.11 7.95 7.56
C ALA A 124 -25.76 8.41 6.12
N ASP A 125 -24.63 9.09 5.94
CA ASP A 125 -24.12 9.58 4.67
C ASP A 125 -22.84 8.78 4.33
N PRO A 126 -22.73 8.10 3.17
CA PRO A 126 -21.61 7.22 2.82
C PRO A 126 -20.31 7.98 2.48
N GLY A 127 -20.03 9.07 3.18
CA GLY A 127 -18.78 9.80 3.10
C GLY A 127 -17.62 9.00 3.72
N PHE A 128 -16.42 9.26 3.23
CA PHE A 128 -15.20 8.84 3.90
C PHE A 128 -14.22 10.00 3.94
N VAL A 129 -13.40 10.01 4.98
CA VAL A 129 -12.38 11.04 5.19
C VAL A 129 -11.03 10.37 5.07
N ALA A 130 -10.20 10.87 4.17
CA ALA A 130 -8.85 10.37 3.96
C ALA A 130 -7.86 11.50 4.15
N THR A 131 -6.92 11.34 5.08
CA THR A 131 -5.83 12.31 5.24
C THR A 131 -4.77 12.05 4.19
N LEU A 132 -4.45 13.08 3.41
CA LEU A 132 -3.32 13.04 2.51
C LEU A 132 -2.07 13.43 3.29
N ARG A 133 -1.06 12.57 3.23
CA ARG A 133 0.28 12.85 3.73
C ARG A 133 1.09 13.45 2.59
N GLY A 134 1.57 14.68 2.76
CA GLY A 134 2.43 15.35 1.79
C GLY A 134 3.78 14.65 1.61
N GLU A 135 4.58 15.11 0.65
CA GLU A 135 5.88 14.51 0.32
C GLU A 135 6.87 14.54 1.51
N THR A 136 6.75 15.51 2.41
CA THR A 136 7.59 15.62 3.62
C THR A 136 7.34 14.52 4.63
N ALA A 137 6.23 13.77 4.54
CA ALA A 137 5.99 12.60 5.39
C ALA A 137 7.08 11.52 5.25
N ALA A 138 7.75 11.46 4.09
CA ALA A 138 8.90 10.57 3.92
C ALA A 138 10.10 10.96 4.82
N LEU A 139 10.19 12.22 5.25
CA LEU A 139 11.28 12.73 6.10
C LEU A 139 11.08 12.40 7.59
N GLU A 140 9.87 12.06 8.02
CA GLU A 140 9.62 11.55 9.38
C GLU A 140 10.11 10.11 9.58
N ALA A 141 10.34 9.39 8.48
CA ALA A 141 10.84 8.03 8.56
C ALA A 141 12.21 8.02 9.25
N THR A 142 12.36 7.16 10.25
CA THR A 142 13.65 6.97 10.93
C THR A 142 14.66 6.42 9.91
N ALA A 143 15.62 7.25 9.54
CA ALA A 143 16.65 6.90 8.55
C ALA A 143 17.77 6.00 9.12
N ILE A 144 17.83 5.85 10.44
CA ILE A 144 18.84 5.02 11.11
C ILE A 144 18.28 3.63 11.42
N GLU A 145 19.11 2.62 11.21
CA GLU A 145 18.77 1.26 11.60
C GLU A 145 19.08 1.04 13.07
N ILE A 146 18.15 0.38 13.76
CA ILE A 146 18.38 -0.08 15.12
C ILE A 146 19.16 -1.40 15.05
N TYR A 147 20.19 -1.49 15.88
CA TYR A 147 20.98 -2.69 16.10
C TYR A 147 20.10 -3.80 16.68
N SER A 148 20.02 -4.95 16.01
CA SER A 148 19.05 -6.01 16.37
C SER A 148 19.55 -7.40 15.95
N PRO A 149 19.28 -8.45 16.74
CA PRO A 149 19.57 -9.83 16.36
C PRO A 149 18.79 -10.33 15.15
N GLU A 150 17.69 -9.66 14.78
CA GLU A 150 16.84 -10.05 13.66
C GLU A 150 17.28 -9.39 12.35
N CYS A 151 17.10 -10.12 11.24
CA CYS A 151 17.37 -9.58 9.91
C CYS A 151 16.43 -8.43 9.59
N ARG A 152 16.99 -7.28 9.20
CA ARG A 152 16.21 -6.12 8.76
C ARG A 152 15.79 -6.17 7.29
N ALA A 153 16.30 -7.11 6.49
CA ALA A 153 15.95 -7.24 5.09
C ALA A 153 14.61 -7.98 4.89
N GLN A 154 13.88 -7.62 3.85
CA GLN A 154 12.73 -8.37 3.33
C GLN A 154 13.23 -9.54 2.46
N LEU A 155 12.56 -10.69 2.54
CA LEU A 155 12.98 -11.87 1.78
C LEU A 155 12.92 -11.55 0.27
N GLY A 156 14.07 -11.64 -0.39
CA GLY A 156 14.20 -11.36 -1.83
C GLY A 156 14.30 -9.88 -2.21
N ASP A 157 14.40 -8.95 -1.25
CA ASP A 157 14.74 -7.56 -1.57
C ASP A 157 16.20 -7.40 -2.05
N ALA A 158 16.58 -6.18 -2.43
CA ALA A 158 17.92 -5.88 -2.93
C ALA A 158 19.05 -6.14 -1.92
N ARG A 159 18.74 -6.16 -0.62
CA ARG A 159 19.69 -6.38 0.48
C ARG A 159 19.83 -7.86 0.83
N CYS A 160 18.73 -8.60 0.76
CA CYS A 160 18.62 -10.03 1.01
C CYS A 160 19.10 -10.86 -0.19
N ARG A 161 18.68 -10.49 -1.41
CA ARG A 161 19.09 -11.10 -2.69
C ARG A 161 18.74 -12.58 -2.88
N VAL A 162 17.98 -13.19 -1.97
CA VAL A 162 17.46 -14.54 -2.17
C VAL A 162 16.53 -14.56 -3.37
N ALA A 163 16.80 -15.45 -4.33
CA ALA A 163 15.90 -15.64 -5.46
C ALA A 163 14.58 -16.23 -4.97
N LEU A 164 13.48 -15.52 -5.21
CA LEU A 164 12.13 -15.98 -4.85
C LEU A 164 11.62 -17.06 -5.81
N ARG A 165 12.32 -17.31 -6.92
CA ARG A 165 12.06 -18.42 -7.84
C ARG A 165 12.28 -19.74 -7.11
N GLY A 166 11.23 -20.53 -6.93
CA GLY A 166 11.24 -21.78 -6.14
C GLY A 166 10.80 -21.61 -4.69
N LEU A 167 10.63 -20.37 -4.21
CA LEU A 167 10.01 -20.06 -2.92
C LEU A 167 8.58 -19.52 -3.07
N ARG A 168 8.12 -19.41 -4.31
CA ARG A 168 6.78 -18.98 -4.69
C ARG A 168 6.04 -20.11 -5.37
N GLU A 169 4.81 -20.30 -4.96
CA GLU A 169 3.92 -21.31 -5.52
C GLU A 169 2.57 -20.69 -5.85
N ARG A 170 1.94 -21.20 -6.90
CA ARG A 170 0.57 -20.82 -7.26
C ARG A 170 -0.37 -21.95 -6.94
N ARG A 171 -1.45 -21.63 -6.23
CA ARG A 171 -2.46 -22.58 -5.76
C ARG A 171 -3.84 -21.99 -5.98
N ALA A 172 -4.85 -22.85 -5.95
CA ALA A 172 -6.24 -22.42 -5.85
C ALA A 172 -6.71 -22.46 -4.40
N VAL A 173 -7.62 -21.55 -4.05
CA VAL A 173 -8.28 -21.54 -2.75
C VAL A 173 -9.26 -22.72 -2.67
N ALA A 174 -9.09 -23.59 -1.68
CA ALA A 174 -10.00 -24.71 -1.44
C ALA A 174 -11.17 -24.27 -0.56
N ALA A 175 -10.86 -23.55 0.53
CA ALA A 175 -11.83 -23.07 1.50
C ALA A 175 -11.32 -21.85 2.24
N ILE A 176 -12.25 -21.03 2.73
CA ILE A 176 -11.96 -19.87 3.57
C ILE A 176 -12.86 -19.95 4.79
N ASP A 177 -12.26 -19.84 5.97
CA ASP A 177 -12.96 -19.76 7.25
C ASP A 177 -12.41 -18.55 8.04
N GLY A 178 -13.13 -17.43 7.97
CA GLY A 178 -12.68 -16.16 8.53
C GLY A 178 -11.34 -15.71 7.92
N ARG A 179 -10.28 -15.73 8.73
CA ARG A 179 -8.90 -15.37 8.31
C ARG A 179 -8.05 -16.58 7.92
N THR A 180 -8.59 -17.79 8.04
CA THR A 180 -7.87 -19.02 7.70
C THR A 180 -8.22 -19.43 6.28
N VAL A 181 -7.21 -19.56 5.42
CA VAL A 181 -7.35 -19.97 4.03
C VAL A 181 -6.69 -21.33 3.83
N ARG A 182 -7.43 -22.28 3.27
CA ARG A 182 -6.92 -23.59 2.84
C ARG A 182 -6.71 -23.60 1.34
N LEU A 183 -5.62 -24.20 0.90
CA LEU A 183 -5.20 -24.22 -0.50
C LEU A 183 -5.15 -25.65 -1.04
N ASP A 184 -5.50 -25.82 -2.31
CA ASP A 184 -5.52 -27.14 -2.95
C ASP A 184 -4.15 -27.80 -2.95
N GLY A 185 -4.08 -29.02 -2.39
CA GLY A 185 -2.87 -29.83 -2.35
C GLY A 185 -1.76 -29.27 -1.47
N LEU A 186 -2.08 -28.36 -0.55
CA LEU A 186 -1.16 -27.93 0.50
C LEU A 186 -1.37 -28.79 1.74
N ASP A 187 -0.41 -29.65 2.06
CA ASP A 187 -0.44 -30.41 3.31
C ASP A 187 0.16 -29.61 4.48
N ALA A 188 0.04 -30.13 5.70
CA ALA A 188 0.52 -29.45 6.90
C ALA A 188 2.05 -29.23 6.93
N ALA A 189 2.83 -30.13 6.35
CA ALA A 189 4.29 -30.00 6.32
C ALA A 189 4.72 -28.88 5.36
N ALA A 190 4.07 -28.80 4.20
CA ALA A 190 4.28 -27.72 3.24
C ALA A 190 3.76 -26.38 3.78
N ALA A 191 2.58 -26.34 4.41
CA ALA A 191 1.99 -25.13 4.97
C ALA A 191 2.92 -24.44 5.99
N ALA A 192 3.62 -25.22 6.82
CA ALA A 192 4.56 -24.71 7.81
C ALA A 192 5.69 -23.83 7.20
N LEU A 193 6.06 -24.05 5.94
CA LEU A 193 7.08 -23.26 5.24
C LEU A 193 6.61 -21.83 4.91
N PHE A 194 5.29 -21.58 4.94
CA PHE A 194 4.70 -20.31 4.57
C PHE A 194 4.37 -19.41 5.77
N GLY A 195 4.60 -19.86 7.01
CA GLY A 195 4.49 -19.00 8.19
C GLY A 195 5.44 -17.81 8.12
N ALA A 196 4.94 -16.60 8.45
CA ALA A 196 5.62 -15.32 8.19
C ALA A 196 5.91 -15.03 6.69
N GLY A 197 5.20 -15.73 5.80
CA GLY A 197 5.21 -15.53 4.36
C GLY A 197 4.13 -14.57 3.90
N ARG A 198 3.89 -14.54 2.59
CA ARG A 198 2.86 -13.69 1.97
C ARG A 198 1.94 -14.52 1.10
N LEU A 199 0.66 -14.20 1.11
CA LEU A 199 -0.32 -14.68 0.15
C LEU A 199 -0.80 -13.50 -0.67
N ARG A 200 -0.67 -13.59 -2.00
CA ARG A 200 -1.18 -12.61 -2.95
C ARG A 200 -2.34 -13.21 -3.73
N LEU A 201 -3.47 -12.51 -3.77
CA LEU A 201 -4.59 -12.92 -4.61
C LEU A 201 -4.34 -12.49 -6.07
N LEU A 202 -4.51 -13.41 -7.02
CA LEU A 202 -4.24 -13.19 -8.44
C LEU A 202 -5.49 -12.86 -9.26
N ASP A 203 -6.68 -13.23 -8.76
CA ASP A 203 -7.97 -12.96 -9.39
C ASP A 203 -9.10 -12.80 -8.36
N GLY A 204 -10.26 -12.32 -8.81
CA GLY A 204 -11.40 -12.01 -7.93
C GLY A 204 -11.39 -10.59 -7.39
N GLY A 205 -12.23 -10.32 -6.39
CA GLY A 205 -12.48 -8.96 -5.87
C GLY A 205 -11.24 -8.31 -5.26
N ASP A 206 -10.45 -9.09 -4.50
CA ASP A 206 -9.23 -8.64 -3.82
C ASP A 206 -7.96 -8.84 -4.67
N ALA A 207 -8.09 -9.08 -5.99
CA ALA A 207 -6.93 -9.32 -6.85
C ALA A 207 -5.90 -8.20 -6.70
N GLY A 208 -4.63 -8.59 -6.60
CA GLY A 208 -3.51 -7.68 -6.39
C GLY A 208 -3.19 -7.36 -4.94
N LEU A 209 -4.06 -7.72 -3.98
CA LEU A 209 -3.79 -7.54 -2.56
C LEU A 209 -2.89 -8.65 -2.00
N ASP A 210 -1.96 -8.23 -1.15
CA ASP A 210 -1.13 -9.10 -0.36
C ASP A 210 -1.69 -9.22 1.07
N ARG A 211 -1.53 -10.38 1.67
CA ARG A 211 -1.82 -10.67 3.08
C ARG A 211 -0.61 -11.32 3.73
N LEU A 212 -0.32 -10.91 4.96
CA LEU A 212 0.72 -11.55 5.77
C LEU A 212 0.18 -12.86 6.33
N ILE A 213 0.96 -13.93 6.20
CA ILE A 213 0.64 -15.21 6.83
C ILE A 213 1.17 -15.15 8.26
N VAL A 214 0.28 -14.86 9.21
CA VAL A 214 0.62 -14.67 10.63
C VAL A 214 0.73 -15.99 11.40
N GLY A 215 0.18 -17.06 10.85
CA GLY A 215 0.19 -18.38 11.48
C GLY A 215 -0.15 -19.49 10.50
N VAL A 216 0.06 -20.73 10.94
CA VAL A 216 -0.30 -21.95 10.22
C VAL A 216 -1.00 -22.88 11.21
N ASP A 217 -2.17 -23.38 10.82
CA ASP A 217 -2.99 -24.32 11.60
C ASP A 217 -3.28 -25.57 10.76
N GLY A 218 -2.51 -26.63 10.98
CA GLY A 218 -2.53 -27.81 10.11
C GLY A 218 -2.17 -27.43 8.67
N ASP A 219 -3.12 -27.61 7.75
CA ASP A 219 -3.04 -27.23 6.33
C ASP A 219 -3.53 -25.80 6.04
N GLY A 220 -4.06 -25.10 7.04
CA GLY A 220 -4.60 -23.75 6.93
C GLY A 220 -3.56 -22.66 7.14
N LEU A 221 -3.59 -21.63 6.29
CA LEU A 221 -2.79 -20.42 6.42
C LEU A 221 -3.62 -19.33 7.09
N GLN A 222 -3.20 -18.85 8.26
CA GLN A 222 -3.87 -17.78 8.97
C GLN A 222 -3.33 -16.42 8.51
N LEU A 223 -4.22 -15.55 8.05
CA LEU A 223 -3.89 -14.24 7.49
C LEU A 223 -4.08 -13.11 8.51
N ASP A 224 -3.41 -11.98 8.28
CA ASP A 224 -3.54 -10.74 9.05
C ASP A 224 -4.93 -10.09 8.94
N ALA A 225 -5.59 -10.23 7.80
CA ALA A 225 -6.96 -9.79 7.57
C ALA A 225 -7.79 -10.84 6.81
N VAL A 226 -9.11 -10.66 6.79
CA VAL A 226 -9.99 -11.48 5.95
C VAL A 226 -9.66 -11.22 4.48
N LEU A 227 -9.64 -12.30 3.70
CA LEU A 227 -9.44 -12.24 2.26
C LEU A 227 -10.79 -12.40 1.55
N ALA A 228 -11.21 -11.42 0.77
CA ALA A 228 -12.43 -11.52 -0.04
C ALA A 228 -12.14 -12.31 -1.32
N ALA A 229 -11.98 -13.62 -1.16
CA ALA A 229 -11.83 -14.60 -2.24
C ALA A 229 -12.95 -15.64 -2.18
N VAL A 230 -13.07 -16.44 -3.24
CA VAL A 230 -13.98 -17.58 -3.32
C VAL A 230 -13.18 -18.85 -3.58
N PRO A 231 -13.69 -20.04 -3.22
CA PRO A 231 -13.10 -21.30 -3.64
C PRO A 231 -12.86 -21.33 -5.16
N GLY A 232 -11.69 -21.82 -5.58
CA GLY A 232 -11.20 -21.81 -6.96
C GLY A 232 -10.40 -20.56 -7.36
N ALA A 233 -10.43 -19.48 -6.55
CA ALA A 233 -9.61 -18.29 -6.82
C ALA A 233 -8.11 -18.63 -6.76
N ARG A 234 -7.31 -18.02 -7.65
CA ARG A 234 -5.87 -18.27 -7.75
C ARG A 234 -5.11 -17.35 -6.83
N VAL A 235 -4.18 -17.93 -6.08
CA VAL A 235 -3.26 -17.20 -5.20
C VAL A 235 -1.81 -17.54 -5.54
N GLU A 236 -0.91 -16.58 -5.29
CA GLU A 236 0.54 -16.81 -5.22
C GLU A 236 0.98 -16.72 -3.76
N ILE A 237 1.50 -17.81 -3.21
CA ILE A 237 2.06 -17.85 -1.86
C ILE A 237 3.58 -17.80 -1.94
N THR A 238 4.19 -17.01 -1.06
CA THR A 238 5.65 -16.91 -0.91
C THR A 238 6.03 -17.45 0.46
N GLN A 239 6.99 -18.38 0.49
CA GLN A 239 7.55 -18.93 1.71
C GLN A 239 8.03 -17.83 2.66
N GLY A 240 7.88 -18.07 3.96
CA GLY A 240 8.18 -17.07 4.97
C GLY A 240 9.62 -17.04 5.45
N CYS A 241 10.00 -15.90 6.02
CA CYS A 241 11.30 -15.67 6.64
C CYS A 241 11.08 -15.10 8.03
N ASP A 242 11.41 -15.89 9.05
CA ASP A 242 11.30 -15.55 10.47
C ASP A 242 12.36 -14.54 10.96
N LYS A 243 13.16 -14.00 10.03
CA LYS A 243 14.27 -13.06 10.26
C LYS A 243 15.40 -13.59 11.13
N ARG A 244 15.43 -14.88 11.48
CA ARG A 244 16.48 -15.47 12.31
C ARG A 244 17.70 -15.84 11.48
N PHE A 245 18.87 -15.68 12.07
CA PHE A 245 20.13 -16.02 11.40
C PHE A 245 20.25 -17.51 11.08
N ALA A 246 19.81 -18.39 11.99
CA ALA A 246 19.80 -19.84 11.77
C ALA A 246 18.99 -20.20 10.51
N THR A 247 17.76 -19.70 10.39
CA THR A 247 16.91 -19.90 9.21
C THR A 247 17.55 -19.31 7.95
N CYS A 248 18.11 -18.09 8.03
CA CYS A 248 18.81 -17.47 6.91
C CYS A 248 19.99 -18.32 6.39
N ARG A 249 20.77 -18.89 7.32
CA ARG A 249 21.93 -19.75 7.01
C ARG A 249 21.50 -21.12 6.50
N ASP A 250 20.62 -21.79 7.22
CA ASP A 250 20.35 -23.22 7.01
C ASP A 250 19.31 -23.46 5.91
N ARG A 251 18.25 -22.65 5.87
CA ARG A 251 17.16 -22.80 4.89
C ARG A 251 17.45 -22.07 3.58
N PHE A 252 18.02 -20.87 3.66
CA PHE A 252 18.24 -20.00 2.49
C PHE A 252 19.70 -19.92 2.03
N ALA A 253 20.65 -20.51 2.77
CA ALA A 253 22.08 -20.43 2.47
C ALA A 253 22.58 -18.98 2.26
N ASN A 254 22.02 -18.02 2.99
CA ASN A 254 22.16 -16.58 2.70
C ASN A 254 22.78 -15.77 3.85
N ALA A 255 23.62 -16.40 4.68
CA ALA A 255 24.27 -15.76 5.82
C ALA A 255 25.05 -14.49 5.44
N GLY A 256 25.71 -14.46 4.27
CA GLY A 256 26.49 -13.31 3.81
C GLY A 256 25.67 -12.04 3.48
N ASN A 257 24.36 -12.17 3.28
CA ASN A 257 23.46 -11.04 3.07
C ASN A 257 22.54 -10.78 4.28
N PHE A 258 22.79 -11.42 5.42
CA PHE A 258 22.05 -11.16 6.65
C PHE A 258 22.27 -9.70 7.09
N ARG A 259 21.16 -9.00 7.40
CA ARG A 259 21.16 -7.57 7.76
C ARG A 259 20.73 -7.36 9.21
N GLY A 260 21.23 -8.22 10.08
CA GLY A 260 21.07 -8.13 11.52
C GLY A 260 22.38 -8.54 12.18
N GLU A 261 22.42 -8.48 13.49
CA GLU A 261 23.60 -8.76 14.27
C GLU A 261 23.30 -9.94 15.22
N PRO A 262 23.54 -11.19 14.79
CA PRO A 262 23.01 -12.36 15.48
C PRO A 262 23.66 -12.65 16.84
N HIS A 263 24.80 -12.01 17.12
CA HIS A 263 25.61 -12.23 18.32
C HIS A 263 25.59 -11.04 19.27
N VAL A 264 24.61 -10.15 19.11
CA VAL A 264 24.46 -9.00 20.00
C VAL A 264 24.19 -9.48 21.41
N PRO A 265 25.05 -9.13 22.38
CA PRO A 265 24.79 -9.48 23.77
C PRO A 265 23.53 -8.76 24.23
N GLY A 266 22.64 -9.51 24.90
CA GLY A 266 21.49 -8.93 25.59
C GLY A 266 21.95 -7.96 26.69
N GLY A 267 21.04 -7.10 27.14
CA GLY A 267 21.33 -6.16 28.24
C GLY A 267 21.77 -6.85 29.54
N ASP A 268 21.40 -8.13 29.73
CA ASP A 268 21.82 -8.94 30.87
C ASP A 268 23.32 -9.25 30.87
N LEU A 269 23.92 -9.49 29.69
CA LEU A 269 25.36 -9.73 29.54
C LEU A 269 26.19 -8.48 29.84
N LEU A 270 25.65 -7.28 29.60
CA LEU A 270 26.31 -6.01 29.94
C LEU A 270 26.40 -5.77 31.45
N ALA A 271 25.48 -6.37 32.23
CA ALA A 271 25.46 -6.25 33.69
C ALA A 271 26.31 -7.32 34.41
N ARG A 272 26.91 -8.28 33.67
CA ARG A 272 27.75 -9.31 34.27
C ARG A 272 29.17 -8.77 34.49
N PHE A 273 29.61 -8.78 35.74
CA PHE A 273 31.02 -8.61 36.09
C PHE A 273 31.69 -9.97 36.22
N ALA A 274 32.98 -10.04 35.87
CA ALA A 274 33.75 -11.27 36.03
C ALA A 274 33.85 -11.61 37.52
N ILE A 275 33.40 -12.81 37.89
CA ILE A 275 33.69 -13.39 39.20
C ILE A 275 35.03 -14.13 39.03
N ALA A 276 36.05 -13.68 39.77
CA ALA A 276 37.38 -14.28 39.80
C ALA A 276 37.38 -15.64 40.51
#